data_AF-A0A1I5KVA4-F1
#
_entry.id   AF-A0A1I5KVA4-F1
#
_cell.length_a   1.000
_cell.length_b   1.000
_cell.length_c   1.000
_cell.angle_alpha   90.00
_cell.angle_beta   90.00
_cell.angle_gamma   90.00
#
_symmetry.space_group_name_H-M   'P 1'
#
loop_
_entity.id
_entity.type
_entity.pdbx_description
1 polymer ?
#
loop_
_entity_poly.entity_id
_entity_poly.type
_entity_poly.pdbx_seq_one_letter_code
_entity_poly.pdbx_strand_id
1 'polypeptide(L)'
;MSAASSPSTTRTRATAIGFVAVLLWALLALLTVGSAPIPPFQLNAICFAIGGVIGLVWVAATGGASRLLAVPLRVYLFGTAGLFGYHFFYFSSLRNAPPAEAGLIAYLWPLLIVLFSGLLPGERLRRGHVLGGLVGFTGAALILGRAGLAFDHAALPGYGFAILCALTWSSYSVLSRRLGGTPTDSVAVFCTASAVLSLLAHLALEETV
;
A
#
# COMPACT_ATOMS: atom_id res chain seq x y z
N MET A 1 -28.00 29.53 20.38
CA MET A 1 -28.21 28.48 19.37
C MET A 1 -26.87 27.86 19.02
N SER A 2 -26.51 26.78 19.72
CA SER A 2 -25.27 26.02 19.47
C SER A 2 -25.64 24.80 18.62
N ALA A 3 -25.19 24.78 17.36
CA ALA A 3 -25.43 23.65 16.47
C ALA A 3 -24.49 22.50 16.88
N ALA A 4 -25.06 21.49 17.53
CA ALA A 4 -24.40 20.22 17.73
C ALA A 4 -24.13 19.56 16.37
N SER A 5 -22.89 19.53 15.93
CA SER A 5 -22.45 18.74 14.78
C SER A 5 -22.66 17.26 15.10
N SER A 6 -23.53 16.59 14.35
CA SER A 6 -23.92 15.20 14.55
C SER A 6 -22.77 14.22 14.22
N PRO A 7 -22.40 13.30 15.13
CA PRO A 7 -21.27 12.38 14.96
C PRO A 7 -21.46 11.30 13.87
N SER A 8 -22.60 11.26 13.18
CA SER A 8 -22.91 10.27 12.13
C SER A 8 -22.36 10.65 10.74
N THR A 9 -22.30 11.93 10.40
CA THR A 9 -21.90 12.41 9.06
C THR A 9 -20.41 12.18 8.79
N THR A 10 -19.58 12.28 9.84
CA THR A 10 -18.14 12.00 9.78
C THR A 10 -17.85 10.52 9.56
N ARG A 11 -18.63 9.62 10.17
CA ARG A 11 -18.49 8.17 9.98
C ARG A 11 -18.85 7.75 8.55
N THR A 12 -19.97 8.25 8.01
CA THR A 12 -20.39 7.93 6.64
C THR A 12 -19.38 8.46 5.61
N ARG A 13 -18.85 9.68 5.81
CA ARG A 13 -17.78 10.24 4.96
C ARG A 13 -16.50 9.41 5.02
N ALA A 14 -16.06 9.01 6.22
CA ALA A 14 -14.87 8.17 6.37
C ALA A 14 -15.02 6.81 5.67
N THR A 15 -16.19 6.18 5.80
CA THR A 15 -16.50 4.92 5.09
C THR A 15 -16.53 5.12 3.58
N ALA A 16 -17.15 6.19 3.07
CA ALA A 16 -17.19 6.49 1.65
C ALA A 16 -15.79 6.71 1.07
N ILE A 17 -14.93 7.47 1.77
CA ILE A 17 -13.53 7.68 1.37
C ILE A 17 -12.76 6.34 1.36
N GLY A 18 -12.94 5.51 2.39
CA GLY A 18 -12.33 4.18 2.43
C GLY A 18 -12.81 3.27 1.29
N PHE A 19 -14.10 3.33 0.94
CA PHE A 19 -14.65 2.57 -0.18
C PHE A 19 -14.09 3.02 -1.53
N VAL A 20 -13.94 4.34 -1.75
CA VAL A 20 -13.26 4.87 -2.94
C VAL A 20 -11.84 4.34 -3.05
N ALA A 21 -11.10 4.26 -1.95
CA ALA A 21 -9.75 3.67 -1.96
C ALA A 21 -9.75 2.21 -2.43
N VAL A 22 -10.73 1.40 -2.01
CA VAL A 22 -10.88 0.01 -2.46
C VAL A 22 -11.18 -0.05 -3.97
N LEU A 23 -12.06 0.82 -4.47
CA LEU A 23 -12.36 0.89 -5.91
C LEU A 23 -11.12 1.29 -6.73
N LEU A 24 -10.35 2.28 -6.25
CA LEU A 24 -9.10 2.69 -6.89
C LEU A 24 -8.08 1.55 -6.93
N TRP A 25 -7.94 0.78 -5.85
CA TRP A 25 -7.07 -0.41 -5.85
C TRP A 25 -7.55 -1.52 -6.78
N ALA A 26 -8.87 -1.72 -6.94
CA ALA A 26 -9.40 -2.69 -7.88
C ALA A 26 -9.05 -2.36 -9.35
N LEU A 27 -8.94 -1.07 -9.68
CA LEU A 27 -8.56 -0.61 -11.02
C LEU A 27 -7.03 -0.64 -11.25
N LEU A 28 -6.22 -0.70 -10.19
CA LEU A 28 -4.76 -0.61 -10.29
C LEU A 28 -4.17 -1.65 -11.22
N ALA A 29 -4.55 -2.93 -11.07
CA ALA A 29 -4.02 -4.01 -11.90
C ALA A 29 -4.40 -3.83 -13.38
N LEU A 30 -5.66 -3.46 -13.66
CA LEU A 30 -6.15 -3.21 -15.01
C LEU A 30 -5.39 -2.06 -15.69
N LEU A 31 -5.21 -0.94 -14.99
CA LEU A 31 -4.51 0.23 -15.51
C LEU A 31 -2.98 -0.01 -15.61
N THR A 32 -2.41 -0.84 -14.75
CA THR A 32 -0.99 -1.23 -14.84
C THR A 32 -0.73 -2.07 -16.09
N VAL A 33 -1.60 -3.03 -16.40
CA VAL A 33 -1.49 -3.79 -17.67
C VAL A 33 -1.75 -2.88 -18.87
N GLY A 34 -2.74 -1.98 -18.78
CA GLY A 34 -3.08 -1.05 -19.85
C GLY A 34 -2.06 0.07 -20.10
N SER A 35 -1.09 0.27 -19.20
CA SER A 35 -0.03 1.29 -19.34
C SER A 35 1.25 0.74 -19.97
N ALA A 36 1.26 -0.53 -20.40
CA ALA A 36 2.33 -1.06 -21.24
C ALA A 36 2.51 -0.18 -22.50
N PRO A 37 3.75 0.17 -22.90
CA PRO A 37 5.02 -0.43 -22.48
C PRO A 37 5.74 0.29 -21.32
N ILE A 38 5.08 1.18 -20.57
CA ILE A 38 5.75 1.96 -19.50
C ILE A 38 6.29 1.01 -18.40
N PRO A 39 7.59 1.05 -18.08
CA PRO A 39 8.18 0.28 -17.01
C PRO A 39 7.52 0.55 -15.63
N PRO A 40 7.36 -0.48 -14.77
CA PRO A 40 6.60 -0.35 -13.53
C PRO A 40 7.20 0.64 -12.51
N PHE A 41 8.53 0.72 -12.35
CA PHE A 41 9.12 1.71 -11.45
C PHE A 41 8.98 3.13 -11.98
N GLN A 42 9.05 3.32 -13.30
CA GLN A 42 8.74 4.60 -13.94
C GLN A 42 7.29 5.03 -13.71
N LEU A 43 6.33 4.12 -13.95
CA LEU A 43 4.91 4.39 -13.70
C LEU A 43 4.68 4.76 -12.22
N ASN A 44 5.30 4.01 -11.30
CA ASN A 44 5.22 4.28 -9.88
C ASN A 44 5.80 5.65 -9.51
N ALA A 45 6.96 6.01 -10.09
CA ALA A 45 7.58 7.31 -9.89
C ALA A 45 6.66 8.45 -10.35
N ILE A 46 6.01 8.32 -11.51
CA ILE A 46 5.04 9.29 -12.03
C ILE A 46 3.83 9.41 -11.10
N CYS A 47 3.20 8.29 -10.72
CA CYS A 47 2.04 8.28 -9.85
C CYS A 47 2.33 8.92 -8.48
N PHE A 48 3.46 8.56 -7.85
CA PHE A 48 3.87 9.14 -6.58
C PHE A 48 4.32 10.60 -6.70
N ALA A 49 4.92 11.00 -7.83
CA ALA A 49 5.26 12.39 -8.09
C ALA A 49 3.99 13.25 -8.18
N ILE A 50 2.96 12.80 -8.91
CA ILE A 50 1.67 13.49 -8.99
C ILE A 50 1.04 13.61 -7.60
N GLY A 51 0.96 12.50 -6.84
CA GLY A 51 0.44 12.51 -5.47
C GLY A 51 1.25 13.40 -4.52
N GLY A 52 2.57 13.40 -4.65
CA GLY A 52 3.49 14.24 -3.90
C GLY A 52 3.30 15.72 -4.21
N VAL A 53 3.23 16.10 -5.49
CA VAL A 53 2.98 17.48 -5.94
C VAL A 53 1.63 17.98 -5.42
N ILE A 54 0.56 17.19 -5.57
CA ILE A 54 -0.76 17.56 -5.04
C ILE A 54 -0.68 17.76 -3.52
N GLY A 55 -0.01 16.86 -2.80
CA GLY A 55 0.20 16.96 -1.36
C GLY A 55 0.99 18.21 -0.96
N LEU A 56 2.07 18.53 -1.68
CA LEU A 56 2.90 19.70 -1.42
C LEU A 56 2.14 21.01 -1.70
N VAL A 57 1.38 21.07 -2.78
CA VAL A 57 0.49 22.20 -3.09
C VAL A 57 -0.55 22.38 -1.98
N TRP A 58 -1.14 21.29 -1.48
CA TRP A 58 -2.08 21.33 -0.36
C TRP A 58 -1.42 21.84 0.93
N VAL A 59 -0.22 21.36 1.25
CA VAL A 59 0.55 21.81 2.42
C VAL A 59 0.86 23.32 2.31
N ALA A 60 1.27 23.79 1.13
CA ALA A 60 1.54 25.21 0.89
C ALA A 60 0.26 26.05 1.05
N ALA A 61 -0.84 25.62 0.43
CA ALA A 61 -2.12 26.32 0.45
C ALA A 61 -2.76 26.38 1.87
N THR A 62 -2.51 25.37 2.71
CA THR A 62 -3.07 25.29 4.07
C THR A 62 -2.11 25.75 5.17
N GLY A 63 -0.92 26.25 4.80
CA GLY A 63 0.11 26.66 5.77
C GLY A 63 0.63 25.51 6.63
N GLY A 64 0.58 24.27 6.13
CA GLY A 64 0.95 23.06 6.89
C GLY A 64 2.44 22.81 7.05
N ALA A 65 3.31 23.65 6.47
CA ALA A 65 4.76 23.46 6.49
C ALA A 65 5.32 23.40 7.92
N SER A 66 4.81 24.22 8.84
CA SER A 66 5.23 24.21 10.25
C SER A 66 4.90 22.89 10.95
N ARG A 67 3.79 22.23 10.57
CA ARG A 67 3.40 20.92 11.10
C ARG A 67 4.37 19.82 10.64
N LEU A 68 4.87 19.91 9.41
CA LEU A 68 5.87 18.96 8.89
C LEU A 68 7.19 19.04 9.65
N LEU A 69 7.65 20.26 9.98
CA LEU A 69 8.89 20.45 10.75
C LEU A 69 8.83 19.82 12.15
N ALA A 70 7.63 19.65 12.72
CA ALA A 70 7.44 19.01 14.01
C ALA A 70 7.41 17.47 13.95
N VAL A 71 7.34 16.88 12.75
CA VAL A 71 7.27 15.43 12.58
C VAL A 71 8.68 14.83 12.69
N PRO A 72 8.89 13.81 13.54
CA PRO A 72 10.21 13.22 13.70
C PRO A 72 10.60 12.42 12.47
N LEU A 73 11.88 12.49 12.08
CA LEU A 73 12.41 11.83 10.88
C LEU A 73 12.07 10.34 10.78
N ARG A 74 12.01 9.63 11.92
CA ARG A 74 11.62 8.21 11.97
C ARG A 74 10.25 7.92 11.34
N VAL A 75 9.32 8.87 11.38
CA VAL A 75 7.98 8.74 10.78
C VAL A 75 8.08 8.86 9.26
N TYR A 76 8.91 9.77 8.75
CA TYR A 76 9.20 9.88 7.32
C TYR A 76 9.89 8.64 6.78
N LEU A 77 10.89 8.12 7.49
CA LEU A 77 11.56 6.88 7.12
C LEU A 77 10.58 5.69 7.13
N PHE A 78 9.77 5.57 8.18
CA PHE A 78 8.77 4.49 8.28
C PHE A 78 7.72 4.56 7.16
N GLY A 79 7.14 5.74 6.92
CA GLY A 79 6.12 5.92 5.89
C GLY A 79 6.67 5.67 4.49
N THR A 80 7.86 6.20 4.21
CA THR A 80 8.53 6.01 2.92
C THR A 80 8.94 4.56 2.72
N ALA A 81 9.54 3.91 3.72
CA ALA A 81 9.92 2.49 3.63
C ALA A 81 8.70 1.58 3.43
N GLY A 82 7.57 1.90 4.08
CA GLY A 82 6.32 1.17 3.87
C GLY A 82 5.77 1.32 2.46
N LEU A 83 5.63 2.55 1.96
CA LEU A 83 5.07 2.84 0.63
C LEU A 83 5.99 2.37 -0.49
N PHE A 84 7.25 2.82 -0.50
CA PHE A 84 8.22 2.44 -1.53
C PHE A 84 8.55 0.94 -1.44
N GLY A 85 8.81 0.42 -0.25
CA GLY A 85 9.19 -0.99 -0.07
C GLY A 85 8.11 -1.95 -0.55
N TYR A 86 6.83 -1.67 -0.27
CA TYR A 86 5.73 -2.46 -0.82
C TYR A 86 5.76 -2.49 -2.35
N HIS A 87 5.82 -1.34 -3.02
CA HIS A 87 5.82 -1.27 -4.47
C HIS A 87 7.07 -1.90 -5.08
N PHE A 88 8.22 -1.71 -4.43
CA PHE A 88 9.48 -2.31 -4.88
C PHE A 88 9.43 -3.83 -4.88
N PHE A 89 8.98 -4.43 -3.78
CA PHE A 89 8.85 -5.88 -3.71
C PHE A 89 7.71 -6.40 -4.60
N TYR A 90 6.62 -5.64 -4.75
CA TYR A 90 5.52 -6.03 -5.63
C TYR A 90 5.96 -6.11 -7.09
N PHE A 91 6.59 -5.06 -7.62
CA PHE A 91 7.05 -5.06 -9.01
C PHE A 91 8.22 -6.02 -9.24
N SER A 92 9.13 -6.16 -8.27
CA SER A 92 10.20 -7.17 -8.34
C SER A 92 9.62 -8.59 -8.37
N SER A 93 8.55 -8.85 -7.63
CA SER A 93 7.85 -10.12 -7.67
C SER A 93 7.23 -10.40 -9.04
N LEU A 94 6.50 -9.44 -9.62
CA LEU A 94 5.88 -9.58 -10.94
C LEU A 94 6.89 -9.78 -12.08
N ARG A 95 8.13 -9.31 -11.92
CA ARG A 95 9.22 -9.53 -12.89
C ARG A 95 9.86 -10.91 -12.79
N ASN A 96 9.73 -11.59 -11.64
CA ASN A 96 10.44 -12.84 -11.33
C ASN A 96 9.50 -14.03 -11.09
N ALA A 97 8.18 -13.84 -11.20
CA ALA A 97 7.18 -14.89 -11.02
C ALA A 97 5.93 -14.62 -11.87
N PRO A 98 5.15 -15.66 -12.23
CA PRO A 98 3.87 -15.49 -12.89
C PRO A 98 2.94 -14.54 -12.12
N PRO A 99 2.31 -13.54 -12.78
CA PRO A 99 1.48 -12.53 -12.10
C PRO A 99 0.35 -13.08 -11.23
N ALA A 100 -0.26 -14.20 -11.63
CA ALA A 100 -1.32 -14.85 -10.86
C ALA A 100 -0.78 -15.41 -9.53
N GLU A 101 0.37 -16.06 -9.54
CA GLU A 101 0.98 -16.65 -8.34
C GLU A 101 1.57 -15.58 -7.42
N ALA A 102 2.31 -14.63 -8.00
CA ALA A 102 2.84 -13.46 -7.30
C ALA A 102 1.72 -12.64 -6.63
N GLY A 103 0.64 -12.39 -7.37
CA GLY A 103 -0.54 -11.69 -6.87
C GLY A 103 -1.20 -12.44 -5.72
N LEU A 104 -1.37 -13.77 -5.83
CA LEU A 104 -1.99 -14.58 -4.78
C LEU A 104 -1.18 -14.54 -3.48
N ILE A 105 0.15 -14.65 -3.57
CA ILE A 105 1.04 -14.55 -2.42
C ILE A 105 0.99 -13.12 -1.85
N ALA A 106 1.02 -12.09 -2.68
CA ALA A 106 0.89 -10.71 -2.21
C ALA A 106 -0.44 -10.50 -1.45
N TYR A 107 -1.53 -11.13 -1.91
CA TYR A 107 -2.85 -11.15 -1.24
C TYR A 107 -2.88 -11.81 0.14
N LEU A 108 -1.75 -12.28 0.69
CA LEU A 108 -1.62 -12.60 2.11
C LEU A 108 -1.73 -11.35 3.00
N TRP A 109 -1.47 -10.15 2.48
CA TRP A 109 -1.45 -8.92 3.28
C TRP A 109 -2.71 -8.68 4.13
N PRO A 110 -3.97 -8.91 3.68
CA PRO A 110 -5.15 -8.69 4.51
C PRO A 110 -5.23 -9.66 5.68
N LEU A 111 -4.86 -10.94 5.44
CA LEU A 111 -4.80 -11.95 6.48
C LEU A 111 -3.72 -11.58 7.51
N LEU A 112 -2.54 -11.16 7.05
CA LEU A 112 -1.46 -10.67 7.91
C LEU A 112 -1.88 -9.43 8.72
N ILE A 113 -2.61 -8.48 8.14
CA ILE A 113 -3.15 -7.33 8.88
C ILE A 113 -4.07 -7.79 10.01
N VAL A 114 -4.97 -8.74 9.75
CA VAL A 114 -5.86 -9.29 10.79
C VAL A 114 -5.03 -9.92 11.92
N LEU A 115 -4.07 -10.77 11.57
CA LEU A 115 -3.19 -11.44 12.55
C LEU A 115 -2.35 -10.44 13.35
N PHE A 116 -1.64 -9.54 12.68
CA PHE A 116 -0.79 -8.52 13.30
C PHE A 116 -1.58 -7.50 14.11
N SER A 117 -2.82 -7.19 13.72
CA SER A 117 -3.70 -6.33 14.53
C SER A 117 -4.01 -6.95 15.89
N GLY A 118 -4.07 -8.28 15.98
CA GLY A 118 -4.22 -9.01 17.24
C GLY A 118 -2.99 -8.93 18.17
N LEU A 119 -1.82 -8.56 17.63
CA LEU A 119 -0.58 -8.40 18.39
C LEU A 119 -0.42 -6.99 18.97
N LEU A 120 -1.33 -6.07 18.65
CA LEU A 120 -1.29 -4.72 19.20
C LEU A 120 -1.75 -4.71 20.68
N PRO A 121 -1.10 -3.91 21.54
CA PRO A 121 -1.53 -3.74 22.93
C PRO A 121 -2.99 -3.30 23.02
N GLY A 122 -3.79 -4.03 23.81
CA GLY A 122 -5.21 -3.72 24.05
C GLY A 122 -6.18 -4.28 23.02
N GLU A 123 -5.70 -4.86 21.92
CA GLU A 123 -6.56 -5.50 20.92
C GLU A 123 -6.75 -7.00 21.23
N ARG A 124 -7.92 -7.54 20.90
CA ARG A 124 -8.21 -8.98 21.04
C ARG A 124 -8.65 -9.56 19.71
N LEU A 125 -7.86 -10.52 19.21
CA LEU A 125 -8.19 -11.23 17.98
C LEU A 125 -9.37 -12.17 18.21
N ARG A 126 -10.54 -11.81 17.65
CA ARG A 126 -11.73 -12.65 17.70
C ARG A 126 -11.63 -13.74 16.61
N ARG A 127 -12.14 -14.94 16.92
CA ARG A 127 -12.21 -16.07 15.97
C ARG A 127 -12.88 -15.69 14.64
N GLY A 128 -13.90 -14.84 14.69
CA GLY A 128 -14.59 -14.34 13.49
C GLY A 128 -13.70 -13.53 12.55
N HIS A 129 -12.71 -12.78 13.04
CA HIS A 129 -11.78 -12.04 12.18
C HIS A 129 -10.86 -13.00 11.42
N VAL A 130 -10.36 -14.03 12.10
CA VAL A 130 -9.50 -15.06 11.49
C VAL A 130 -10.29 -15.84 10.44
N LEU A 131 -11.51 -16.29 10.77
CA LEU A 131 -12.38 -16.98 9.82
C LEU A 131 -12.71 -16.11 8.60
N GLY A 132 -13.06 -14.84 8.80
CA GLY A 132 -13.31 -13.92 7.69
C GLY A 132 -12.08 -13.71 6.80
N GLY A 133 -10.89 -13.57 7.40
CA GLY A 133 -9.63 -13.48 6.67
C GLY A 133 -9.32 -14.75 5.86
N LEU A 134 -9.52 -15.94 6.44
CA LEU A 134 -9.33 -17.21 5.74
C LEU A 134 -10.33 -17.41 4.60
N VAL A 135 -11.60 -17.06 4.79
CA VAL A 135 -12.63 -17.13 3.74
C VAL A 135 -12.30 -16.17 2.60
N GLY A 136 -11.91 -14.93 2.90
CA GLY A 136 -11.49 -13.95 1.90
C GLY A 136 -10.27 -14.40 1.09
N PHE A 137 -9.25 -14.93 1.79
CA PHE A 137 -8.06 -15.48 1.14
C PHE A 137 -8.37 -16.70 0.27
N THR A 138 -9.24 -17.59 0.75
CA THR A 138 -9.69 -18.76 -0.02
C THR A 138 -10.42 -18.33 -1.30
N GLY A 139 -11.26 -17.29 -1.22
CA GLY A 139 -11.90 -16.71 -2.40
C GLY A 139 -10.90 -16.18 -3.42
N ALA A 140 -9.87 -15.44 -2.97
CA ALA A 140 -8.79 -14.98 -3.84
C ALA A 140 -8.02 -16.16 -4.47
N ALA A 141 -7.70 -17.20 -3.70
CA ALA A 141 -7.03 -18.41 -4.18
C ALA A 141 -7.85 -19.15 -5.23
N LEU A 142 -9.17 -19.24 -5.07
CA LEU A 142 -10.05 -19.88 -6.06
C LEU A 142 -10.13 -19.07 -7.36
N ILE A 143 -10.21 -17.73 -7.27
CA ILE A 143 -10.27 -16.87 -8.46
C ILE A 143 -8.95 -16.92 -9.23
N LEU A 144 -7.82 -16.76 -8.54
CA LEU A 144 -6.49 -16.74 -9.18
C LEU A 144 -6.08 -18.15 -9.63
N GLY A 145 -6.47 -19.18 -8.88
CA GLY A 145 -6.17 -20.58 -9.20
C GLY A 145 -6.94 -21.16 -10.38
N ARG A 146 -8.01 -20.50 -10.85
CA ARG A 146 -8.73 -20.91 -12.08
C ARG A 146 -7.84 -20.91 -13.33
N ALA A 147 -6.77 -20.12 -13.34
CA ALA A 147 -5.81 -20.07 -14.45
C ALA A 147 -4.80 -21.24 -14.42
N GLY A 148 -4.82 -22.08 -13.37
CA GLY A 148 -3.78 -23.07 -13.08
C GLY A 148 -2.63 -22.45 -12.31
N LEU A 149 -2.36 -22.95 -11.10
CA LEU A 149 -1.15 -22.60 -10.34
C LEU A 149 -0.13 -23.72 -10.57
N ALA A 150 1.04 -23.36 -11.07
CA ALA A 150 2.12 -24.30 -11.33
C ALA A 150 3.41 -23.70 -10.75
N PHE A 151 3.55 -23.82 -9.42
CA PHE A 151 4.69 -23.26 -8.71
C PHE A 151 6.00 -23.88 -9.19
N ASP A 152 6.81 -23.07 -9.86
CA ASP A 152 8.11 -23.46 -10.39
C ASP A 152 9.22 -23.01 -9.43
N HIS A 153 10.22 -23.86 -9.24
CA HIS A 153 11.42 -23.53 -8.50
C HIS A 153 12.16 -22.32 -9.12
N ALA A 154 12.08 -22.12 -10.43
CA ALA A 154 12.68 -20.96 -11.10
C ALA A 154 12.07 -19.62 -10.63
N ALA A 155 10.81 -19.62 -10.17
CA ALA A 155 10.08 -18.44 -9.73
C ALA A 155 10.21 -18.16 -8.21
N LEU A 156 11.01 -18.95 -7.47
CA LEU A 156 11.25 -18.78 -6.03
C LEU A 156 11.67 -17.35 -5.63
N PRO A 157 12.56 -16.65 -6.36
CA PRO A 157 12.88 -15.26 -6.04
C PRO A 157 11.65 -14.35 -6.08
N GLY A 158 10.78 -14.52 -7.08
CA GLY A 158 9.54 -13.74 -7.22
C GLY A 158 8.54 -14.02 -6.10
N TYR A 159 8.41 -15.29 -5.66
CA TYR A 159 7.60 -15.64 -4.49
C TYR A 159 8.17 -15.03 -3.20
N GLY A 160 9.50 -15.02 -3.03
CA GLY A 160 10.16 -14.37 -1.91
C GLY A 160 9.85 -12.87 -1.85
N PHE A 161 9.94 -12.18 -3.00
CA PHE A 161 9.52 -10.77 -3.09
C PHE A 161 8.02 -10.58 -2.81
N ALA A 162 7.14 -11.48 -3.24
CA ALA A 162 5.70 -11.39 -2.94
C ALA A 162 5.43 -11.49 -1.42
N ILE A 163 6.14 -12.37 -0.71
CA ILE A 163 6.06 -12.49 0.75
C ILE A 163 6.55 -11.21 1.42
N LEU A 164 7.71 -10.68 1.01
CA LEU A 164 8.24 -9.42 1.53
C LEU A 164 7.29 -8.24 1.28
N CYS A 165 6.66 -8.21 0.11
CA CYS A 165 5.60 -7.26 -0.23
C CYS A 165 4.43 -7.35 0.76
N ALA A 166 3.89 -8.55 0.98
CA ALA A 166 2.76 -8.76 1.89
C ALA A 166 3.12 -8.39 3.34
N LEU A 167 4.32 -8.76 3.81
CA LEU A 167 4.83 -8.42 5.14
C LEU A 167 5.04 -6.92 5.31
N THR A 168 5.62 -6.25 4.31
CA THR A 168 5.87 -4.80 4.35
C THR A 168 4.56 -4.03 4.47
N TRP A 169 3.59 -4.33 3.60
CA TRP A 169 2.30 -3.65 3.61
C TRP A 169 1.50 -3.89 4.88
N SER A 170 1.43 -5.15 5.34
CA SER A 170 0.69 -5.49 6.55
C SER A 170 1.32 -4.88 7.81
N SER A 171 2.65 -4.91 7.92
CA SER A 171 3.37 -4.28 9.04
C SER A 171 3.20 -2.76 9.02
N TYR A 172 3.32 -2.13 7.85
CA TYR A 172 3.08 -0.69 7.67
C TYR A 172 1.66 -0.31 8.11
N SER A 173 0.65 -1.06 7.65
CA SER A 173 -0.76 -0.80 7.95
C SER A 173 -1.07 -0.94 9.45
N VAL A 174 -0.51 -1.94 10.13
CA VAL A 174 -0.77 -2.15 11.55
C VAL A 174 0.02 -1.18 12.42
N LEU A 175 1.30 -0.94 12.11
CA LEU A 175 2.16 -0.10 12.93
C LEU A 175 1.86 1.40 12.73
N SER A 176 1.36 1.81 11.56
CA SER A 176 0.88 3.19 11.33
C SER A 176 -0.26 3.61 12.26
N ARG A 177 -1.03 2.66 12.81
CA ARG A 177 -2.04 2.95 13.86
C ARG A 177 -1.42 3.56 15.11
N ARG A 178 -0.16 3.21 15.44
CA ARG A 178 0.58 3.80 16.57
C ARG A 178 1.08 5.21 16.26
N LEU A 179 1.08 5.59 14.99
CA LEU A 179 1.47 6.91 14.49
C LEU A 179 0.27 7.84 14.27
N GLY A 180 -0.91 7.54 14.86
CA GLY A 180 -2.16 8.27 14.62
C GLY A 180 -2.15 9.77 14.96
N GLY A 181 -1.13 10.27 15.68
CA GLY A 181 -0.89 11.70 15.88
C GLY A 181 -0.14 12.40 14.74
N THR A 182 0.25 11.67 13.70
CA THR A 182 1.00 12.21 12.56
C THR A 182 0.06 13.04 11.67
N PRO A 183 0.42 14.29 11.34
CA PRO A 183 -0.37 15.11 10.42
C PRO A 183 -0.52 14.44 9.05
N THR A 184 -1.72 14.50 8.46
CA THR A 184 -1.99 14.01 7.10
C THR A 184 -1.05 14.64 6.05
N ASP A 185 -0.58 15.87 6.31
CA ASP A 185 0.43 16.57 5.52
C ASP A 185 1.68 15.70 5.27
N SER A 186 2.02 14.78 6.18
CA SER A 186 3.18 13.90 6.08
C SER A 186 3.11 12.96 4.88
N VAL A 187 1.91 12.66 4.38
CA VAL A 187 1.71 11.87 3.16
C VAL A 187 2.37 12.52 1.95
N ALA A 188 2.40 13.86 1.87
CA ALA A 188 3.10 14.58 0.81
C ALA A 188 4.60 14.22 0.78
N VAL A 189 5.22 14.13 1.95
CA VAL A 189 6.64 13.75 2.10
C VAL A 189 6.83 12.28 1.74
N PHE A 190 5.97 11.38 2.23
CA PHE A 190 6.08 9.95 1.90
C PHE A 190 5.96 9.70 0.40
N CYS A 191 5.00 10.36 -0.27
CA CYS A 191 4.81 10.27 -1.70
C CYS A 191 6.01 10.83 -2.48
N THR A 192 6.50 12.02 -2.11
CA THR A 192 7.64 12.65 -2.79
C THR A 192 8.91 11.80 -2.64
N ALA A 193 9.20 11.30 -1.44
CA ALA A 193 10.33 10.42 -1.20
C ALA A 193 10.19 9.09 -1.96
N SER A 194 8.98 8.51 -1.99
CA SER A 194 8.71 7.28 -2.75
C SER A 194 8.86 7.50 -4.26
N ALA A 195 8.51 8.68 -4.78
CA ALA A 195 8.71 9.05 -6.18
C ALA A 195 10.20 9.08 -6.54
N VAL A 196 11.01 9.73 -5.70
CA VAL A 196 12.48 9.80 -5.88
C VAL A 196 13.10 8.40 -5.83
N LEU A 197 12.76 7.59 -4.82
CA LEU A 197 13.28 6.22 -4.72
C LEU A 197 12.83 5.33 -5.89
N SER A 198 11.60 5.51 -6.37
CA SER A 198 11.10 4.79 -7.55
C SER A 198 11.81 5.21 -8.82
N LEU A 199 12.13 6.50 -8.98
CA LEU A 199 12.93 6.98 -10.09
C LEU A 199 14.35 6.40 -10.05
N LEU A 200 14.98 6.36 -8.87
CA LEU A 200 16.29 5.73 -8.71
C LEU A 200 16.25 4.22 -9.04
N ALA A 201 15.19 3.53 -8.60
CA ALA A 201 14.99 2.11 -8.93
C ALA A 201 14.75 1.92 -10.44
N HIS A 202 14.01 2.81 -11.10
CA HIS A 202 13.82 2.81 -12.55
C HIS A 202 15.17 2.91 -13.27
N LEU A 203 15.98 3.91 -12.94
CA LEU A 203 17.28 4.14 -13.56
C LEU A 203 18.28 3.00 -13.31
N ALA A 204 18.15 2.27 -12.20
CA ALA A 204 19.05 1.19 -11.84
C ALA A 204 18.63 -0.19 -12.35
N LEU A 205 17.33 -0.45 -12.53
CA LEU A 205 16.77 -1.81 -12.74
C LEU A 205 15.89 -1.93 -13.98
N GLU A 206 15.59 -0.84 -14.68
CA GLU A 206 14.76 -0.84 -15.87
C GLU A 206 15.54 -0.29 -17.06
N GLU A 207 15.27 -0.80 -18.25
CA GLU A 207 15.84 -0.23 -19.46
C GLU A 207 15.23 1.14 -19.71
N THR A 208 16.11 2.11 -19.94
CA THR A 208 15.72 3.46 -20.36
C THR A 208 15.77 3.50 -21.87
N VAL A 209 14.70 4.03 -22.49
CA VAL A 209 14.61 4.22 -23.94
C VAL A 209 15.45 5.43 -24.37
#